data_AF-A0A7S0XHF4-F1
#
_entry.id   AF-A0A7S0XHF4-F1
#
_cell.length_a   1.000
_cell.length_b   1.000
_cell.length_c   1.000
_cell.angle_alpha   90.00
_cell.angle_beta   90.00
_cell.angle_gamma   90.00
#
_symmetry.space_group_name_H-M   'P 1'
#
loop_
_entity.id
_entity.type
_entity.pdbx_description
1 polymer ?
#
loop_
_entity_poly.entity_id
_entity_poly.type
_entity_poly.pdbx_seq_one_letter_code
_entity_poly.pdbx_strand_id
1 'polypeptide(L)'
;MFVVVFAFLPTGAEGFATVVRMARLLRLLKLIRAVPQLQIIIFSLMQGMVSIVYVAILMTVILYVYGIAGVHLYRENDPFHFKNLARAFVTLFRMSMMEDWKPVVAIAISGCGVDGYNNDDGGATYADITSSDPDDPLCTRSQGQGFLAMLYFFSFILFSALVLVSVFVGIIVTGMQDATERIRVETERRKRTNLTKKYFALTDEEVTAMSKMFGVLDADGDQEIVISELHRAMDGLQVRHMPGFLHKAIAVFSEEGKDDLDEADFLLLVMLCKRAMEVELKGGAELTQRLPSHNSFQIAALMKSMGSDRETAKSGKGDFSSSRSMIKFEKRLTGFMGTWSSVLTI
;
A
#
# COMPACT_ATOMS: atom_id res chain seq x y z
N MET A 1 20.82 -21.87 -11.56
CA MET A 1 21.52 -22.94 -12.30
C MET A 1 20.64 -24.19 -12.49
N PHE A 2 19.67 -24.46 -11.61
CA PHE A 2 18.74 -25.62 -11.68
C PHE A 2 17.84 -25.72 -12.93
N VAL A 3 17.45 -24.61 -13.55
CA VAL A 3 16.59 -24.62 -14.76
C VAL A 3 17.30 -25.27 -15.97
N VAL A 4 18.64 -25.27 -15.99
CA VAL A 4 19.44 -25.84 -17.08
C VAL A 4 19.51 -27.38 -16.98
N VAL A 5 19.45 -27.93 -15.76
CA VAL A 5 19.55 -29.37 -15.52
C VAL A 5 18.23 -30.08 -15.86
N PHE A 6 17.08 -29.42 -15.59
CA PHE A 6 15.77 -29.96 -15.95
C PHE A 6 15.51 -29.99 -17.47
N ALA A 7 16.26 -29.20 -18.25
CA ALA A 7 16.14 -29.12 -19.71
C ALA A 7 16.81 -30.29 -20.47
N PHE A 8 17.57 -31.15 -19.78
CA PHE A 8 18.28 -32.29 -20.37
C PHE A 8 17.60 -33.65 -20.15
N LEU A 9 16.42 -33.68 -19.51
CA LEU A 9 15.64 -34.91 -19.38
C LEU A 9 14.90 -35.21 -20.69
N PRO A 10 15.23 -36.32 -21.38
CA PRO A 10 14.57 -36.70 -22.62
C PRO A 10 13.25 -37.39 -22.29
N THR A 11 12.21 -36.62 -21.99
CA THR A 11 10.85 -37.14 -21.93
C THR A 11 10.19 -36.90 -23.28
N GLY A 12 9.82 -37.98 -23.98
CA GLY A 12 9.25 -38.00 -25.34
C GLY A 12 7.86 -37.36 -25.48
N ALA A 13 7.72 -36.11 -25.04
CA ALA A 13 6.53 -35.30 -25.20
C ALA A 13 6.88 -34.08 -26.07
N GLU A 14 6.49 -34.12 -27.34
CA GLU A 14 6.64 -33.04 -28.34
C GLU A 14 6.20 -31.66 -27.78
N GLY A 15 5.17 -31.64 -26.94
CA GLY A 15 4.69 -30.43 -26.24
C GLY A 15 5.64 -29.90 -25.15
N PHE A 16 6.27 -30.79 -24.39
CA PHE A 16 7.17 -30.41 -23.30
C PHE A 16 8.45 -29.75 -23.82
N ALA A 17 9.00 -30.26 -24.93
CA ALA A 17 10.15 -29.65 -25.60
C ALA A 17 9.86 -28.20 -26.04
N THR A 18 8.64 -27.92 -26.51
CA THR A 18 8.19 -26.58 -26.90
C THR A 18 8.03 -25.66 -25.70
N VAL A 19 7.45 -26.15 -24.59
CA VAL A 19 7.33 -25.38 -23.34
C VAL A 19 8.71 -25.05 -22.75
N VAL A 20 9.67 -25.99 -22.77
CA VAL A 20 11.05 -25.75 -22.31
C VAL A 20 11.78 -24.75 -23.21
N ARG A 21 11.51 -24.75 -24.53
CA ARG A 21 12.01 -23.71 -25.45
C ARG A 21 11.46 -22.32 -25.06
N MET A 22 10.17 -22.21 -24.77
CA MET A 22 9.55 -20.95 -24.30
C MET A 22 10.04 -20.55 -22.90
N ALA A 23 10.30 -21.50 -22.02
CA ALA A 23 10.85 -21.24 -20.68
C ALA A 23 12.24 -20.56 -20.73
N ARG A 24 12.98 -20.67 -21.84
CA ARG A 24 14.21 -19.89 -22.02
C ARG A 24 13.94 -18.38 -22.04
N LEU A 25 12.74 -17.92 -22.40
CA LEU A 25 12.34 -16.52 -22.33
C LEU A 25 12.23 -16.04 -20.86
N LEU A 26 12.04 -16.92 -19.88
CA LEU A 26 12.07 -16.55 -18.45
C LEU A 26 13.44 -16.00 -18.04
N ARG A 27 14.50 -16.23 -18.81
CA ARG A 27 15.79 -15.55 -18.57
C ARG A 27 15.70 -14.03 -18.75
N LEU A 28 14.70 -13.51 -19.49
CA LEU A 28 14.40 -12.08 -19.59
C LEU A 28 13.90 -11.52 -18.24
N LEU A 29 13.32 -12.35 -17.37
CA LEU A 29 13.01 -11.95 -15.99
C LEU A 29 14.28 -11.69 -15.17
N LYS A 30 15.46 -12.15 -15.62
CA LYS A 30 16.73 -11.72 -15.00
C LYS A 30 17.05 -10.25 -15.30
N LEU A 31 16.53 -9.69 -16.39
CA LEU A 31 16.66 -8.26 -16.70
C LEU A 31 15.90 -7.41 -15.68
N ILE A 32 14.73 -7.90 -15.23
CA ILE A 32 14.01 -7.32 -14.09
C ILE A 32 14.89 -7.30 -12.84
N ARG A 33 15.67 -8.37 -12.61
CA ARG A 33 16.64 -8.39 -11.49
C ARG A 33 17.86 -7.50 -11.67
N ALA A 34 18.20 -7.14 -12.90
CA ALA A 34 19.32 -6.27 -13.22
C ALA A 34 18.97 -4.79 -13.05
N VAL A 35 17.68 -4.42 -13.12
CA VAL A 35 17.20 -3.03 -13.04
C VAL A 35 16.39 -2.85 -11.75
N PRO A 36 16.96 -2.24 -10.69
CA PRO A 36 16.29 -2.12 -9.38
C PRO A 36 14.98 -1.32 -9.45
N GLN A 37 14.88 -0.34 -10.35
CA GLN A 37 13.67 0.45 -10.56
C GLN A 37 12.48 -0.42 -11.02
N LEU A 38 12.72 -1.43 -11.86
CA LEU A 38 11.67 -2.33 -12.34
C LEU A 38 11.23 -3.32 -11.26
N GLN A 39 12.14 -3.69 -10.35
CA GLN A 39 11.81 -4.54 -9.19
C GLN A 39 10.83 -3.86 -8.26
N ILE A 40 11.02 -2.57 -7.98
CA ILE A 40 10.15 -1.79 -7.08
C ILE A 40 8.72 -1.76 -7.63
N ILE A 41 8.55 -1.51 -8.94
CA ILE A 41 7.23 -1.49 -9.60
C ILE A 41 6.55 -2.86 -9.51
N ILE A 42 7.30 -3.94 -9.75
CA ILE A 42 6.72 -5.29 -9.70
C ILE A 42 6.38 -5.70 -8.26
N PHE A 43 7.23 -5.37 -7.30
CA PHE A 43 6.98 -5.68 -5.89
C PHE A 43 5.74 -4.94 -5.37
N SER A 44 5.60 -3.66 -5.73
CA SER A 44 4.40 -2.88 -5.40
C SER A 44 3.14 -3.41 -6.10
N LEU A 45 3.24 -3.86 -7.36
CA LEU A 45 2.13 -4.54 -8.05
C LEU A 45 1.75 -5.86 -7.36
N MET A 46 2.73 -6.67 -6.96
CA MET A 46 2.51 -7.93 -6.26
C MET A 46 1.86 -7.72 -4.90
N GLN A 47 2.26 -6.68 -4.16
CA GLN A 47 1.64 -6.32 -2.89
C GLN A 47 0.16 -5.95 -3.06
N GLY A 48 -0.19 -5.26 -4.15
CA GLY A 48 -1.58 -4.97 -4.52
C GLY A 48 -2.40 -6.19 -4.97
N MET A 49 -1.76 -7.23 -5.52
CA MET A 49 -2.46 -8.45 -5.97
C MET A 49 -2.97 -9.32 -4.81
N VAL A 50 -2.37 -9.23 -3.61
CA VAL A 50 -2.71 -10.11 -2.48
C VAL A 50 -4.18 -9.97 -2.08
N SER A 51 -4.75 -8.76 -2.12
CA SER A 51 -6.17 -8.53 -1.83
C SER A 51 -7.10 -9.15 -2.89
N ILE A 52 -6.68 -9.15 -4.16
CA ILE A 52 -7.44 -9.71 -5.29
C ILE A 52 -7.55 -11.23 -5.17
N VAL A 53 -6.55 -11.90 -4.58
CA VAL A 53 -6.55 -13.36 -4.40
C VAL A 53 -7.77 -13.84 -3.63
N TYR A 54 -8.19 -13.14 -2.57
CA TYR A 54 -9.38 -13.53 -1.80
C TYR A 54 -10.66 -13.53 -2.63
N VAL A 55 -10.82 -12.52 -3.50
CA VAL A 55 -11.99 -12.44 -4.37
C VAL A 55 -11.87 -13.44 -5.54
N ALA A 56 -10.67 -13.71 -6.02
CA ALA A 56 -10.42 -14.76 -7.01
C ALA A 56 -10.77 -16.16 -6.46
N ILE A 57 -10.49 -16.42 -5.18
CA ILE A 57 -10.91 -17.66 -4.49
C ILE A 57 -12.44 -17.74 -4.45
N LEU A 58 -13.13 -16.66 -4.05
CA LEU A 58 -14.59 -16.61 -4.06
C LEU A 58 -15.17 -16.86 -5.45
N MET A 59 -14.61 -16.22 -6.48
CA MET A 59 -15.00 -16.45 -7.88
C MET A 59 -14.78 -17.91 -8.29
N THR A 60 -13.66 -18.51 -7.89
CA THR A 60 -13.36 -19.92 -8.17
C THR A 60 -14.38 -20.86 -7.55
N VAL A 61 -14.86 -20.58 -6.33
CA VAL A 61 -15.92 -21.36 -5.68
C VAL A 61 -17.23 -21.26 -6.46
N ILE A 62 -17.62 -20.06 -6.91
CA ILE A 62 -18.81 -19.87 -7.74
C ILE A 62 -18.68 -20.64 -9.06
N LEU A 63 -17.54 -20.52 -9.75
CA LEU A 63 -17.25 -21.25 -10.98
C LEU A 63 -17.27 -22.77 -10.77
N TYR A 64 -16.83 -23.27 -9.62
CA TYR A 64 -16.85 -24.68 -9.30
C TYR A 64 -18.28 -25.21 -9.10
N VAL A 65 -19.09 -24.51 -8.30
CA VAL A 65 -20.49 -24.91 -8.04
C VAL A 65 -21.31 -24.87 -9.32
N TYR A 66 -21.22 -23.76 -10.07
CA TYR A 66 -21.88 -23.67 -11.38
C TYR A 66 -21.29 -24.65 -12.38
N GLY A 67 -19.98 -24.90 -12.37
CA GLY A 67 -19.32 -25.86 -13.25
C GLY A 67 -19.88 -27.28 -13.09
N ILE A 68 -20.04 -27.75 -11.84
CA ILE A 68 -20.66 -29.04 -11.55
C ILE A 68 -22.12 -29.07 -12.02
N ALA A 69 -22.89 -28.05 -11.67
CA ALA A 69 -24.30 -27.95 -12.08
C ALA A 69 -24.45 -27.93 -13.61
N GLY A 70 -23.63 -27.16 -14.32
CA GLY A 70 -23.64 -27.06 -15.77
C GLY A 70 -23.25 -28.37 -16.47
N VAL A 71 -22.26 -29.11 -15.93
CA VAL A 71 -21.94 -30.45 -16.44
C VAL A 71 -23.13 -31.41 -16.23
N HIS A 72 -23.81 -31.35 -15.09
CA HIS A 72 -24.98 -32.22 -14.87
C HIS A 72 -26.18 -31.87 -15.76
N LEU A 73 -26.39 -30.59 -16.05
CA LEU A 73 -27.55 -30.12 -16.81
C LEU A 73 -27.32 -30.17 -18.33
N TYR A 74 -26.12 -29.78 -18.79
CA TYR A 74 -25.85 -29.50 -20.20
C TYR A 74 -24.80 -30.41 -20.83
N ARG A 75 -24.24 -31.40 -20.14
CA ARG A 75 -23.21 -32.28 -20.75
C ARG A 75 -23.66 -32.97 -22.04
N GLU A 76 -24.91 -33.43 -22.10
CA GLU A 76 -25.46 -34.09 -23.30
C GLU A 76 -25.95 -33.07 -24.34
N ASN A 77 -26.45 -31.92 -23.90
CA ASN A 77 -27.03 -30.90 -24.76
C ASN A 77 -25.99 -29.91 -25.33
N ASP A 78 -24.89 -29.67 -24.62
CA ASP A 78 -23.76 -28.81 -24.98
C ASP A 78 -22.43 -29.45 -24.54
N PRO A 79 -21.95 -30.46 -25.27
CA PRO A 79 -20.68 -31.13 -24.98
C PRO A 79 -19.46 -30.25 -25.29
N PHE A 80 -19.63 -29.21 -26.09
CA PHE A 80 -18.54 -28.29 -26.42
C PHE A 80 -18.07 -27.54 -25.18
N HIS A 81 -19.04 -27.06 -24.38
CA HIS A 81 -18.76 -26.25 -23.21
C HIS A 81 -18.82 -27.03 -21.90
N PHE A 82 -19.69 -28.05 -21.79
CA PHE A 82 -20.00 -28.73 -20.53
C PHE A 82 -19.71 -30.25 -20.51
N LYS A 83 -18.93 -30.79 -21.48
CA LYS A 83 -18.56 -32.23 -21.50
C LYS A 83 -17.84 -32.71 -20.24
N ASN A 84 -16.99 -31.86 -19.65
CA ASN A 84 -16.31 -32.14 -18.39
C ASN A 84 -16.10 -30.85 -17.58
N LEU A 85 -15.72 -31.01 -16.31
CA LEU A 85 -15.58 -29.89 -15.38
C LEU A 85 -14.51 -28.87 -15.84
N ALA A 86 -13.43 -29.31 -16.47
CA ALA A 86 -12.37 -28.42 -16.94
C ALA A 86 -12.87 -27.50 -18.08
N ARG A 87 -13.59 -28.05 -19.06
CA ARG A 87 -14.23 -27.27 -20.13
C ARG A 87 -15.28 -26.33 -19.55
N ALA A 88 -16.13 -26.82 -18.64
CA ALA A 88 -17.15 -25.99 -17.98
C ALA A 88 -16.52 -24.83 -17.22
N PHE A 89 -15.39 -25.05 -16.54
CA PHE A 89 -14.67 -24.00 -15.82
C PHE A 89 -14.16 -22.91 -16.76
N VAL A 90 -13.53 -23.28 -17.90
CA VAL A 90 -13.04 -22.30 -18.88
C VAL A 90 -14.20 -21.54 -19.52
N THR A 91 -15.29 -22.23 -19.87
CA THR A 91 -16.50 -21.58 -20.41
C THR A 91 -17.06 -20.57 -19.42
N LEU A 92 -17.31 -20.99 -18.17
CA LEU A 92 -17.87 -20.11 -17.14
C LEU A 92 -16.93 -18.96 -16.80
N PHE A 93 -15.60 -19.18 -16.84
CA PHE A 93 -14.64 -18.11 -16.69
C PHE A 93 -14.74 -17.07 -17.82
N ARG A 94 -14.83 -17.50 -19.08
CA ARG A 94 -15.05 -16.60 -20.24
C ARG A 94 -16.38 -15.83 -20.10
N MET A 95 -17.44 -16.54 -19.74
CA MET A 95 -18.76 -15.93 -19.50
C MET A 95 -18.74 -14.94 -18.33
N SER A 96 -17.93 -15.18 -17.29
CA SER A 96 -17.79 -14.25 -16.16
C SER A 96 -17.24 -12.89 -16.60
N MET A 97 -16.38 -12.87 -17.62
CA MET A 97 -15.83 -11.67 -18.26
C MET A 97 -16.79 -11.06 -19.30
N MET A 98 -18.02 -11.57 -19.41
CA MET A 98 -19.01 -11.21 -20.43
C MET A 98 -18.52 -11.43 -21.87
N GLU A 99 -17.57 -12.35 -22.07
CA GLU A 99 -17.06 -12.75 -23.37
C GLU A 99 -17.81 -14.01 -23.87
N ASP A 100 -18.21 -14.01 -25.14
CA ASP A 100 -18.80 -15.17 -25.85
C ASP A 100 -19.93 -15.91 -25.12
N TRP A 101 -20.72 -15.19 -24.31
CA TRP A 101 -21.81 -15.80 -23.55
C TRP A 101 -23.04 -16.13 -24.41
N LYS A 102 -23.28 -15.38 -25.49
CA LYS A 102 -24.49 -15.54 -26.33
C LYS A 102 -24.55 -16.89 -27.03
N PRO A 103 -23.49 -17.39 -27.69
CA PRO A 103 -23.52 -18.70 -28.33
C PRO A 103 -23.73 -19.83 -27.33
N VAL A 104 -23.09 -19.76 -26.15
CA VAL A 104 -23.26 -20.75 -25.08
C VAL A 104 -24.71 -20.84 -24.61
N VAL A 105 -25.34 -19.68 -24.36
CA VAL A 105 -26.75 -19.62 -23.95
C VAL A 105 -27.68 -20.09 -25.08
N ALA A 106 -27.40 -19.72 -26.33
CA ALA A 106 -28.20 -20.14 -27.47
C ALA A 106 -28.19 -21.67 -27.66
N ILE A 107 -27.02 -22.30 -27.58
CA ILE A 107 -26.87 -23.77 -27.65
C ILE A 107 -27.63 -24.44 -26.50
N ALA A 108 -27.59 -23.87 -25.29
CA ALA A 108 -28.32 -24.43 -24.16
C ALA A 108 -29.86 -24.32 -24.30
N ILE A 109 -30.35 -23.26 -24.95
CA ILE A 109 -31.78 -23.02 -25.18
C ILE A 109 -32.32 -23.87 -26.33
N SER A 110 -31.63 -23.87 -27.47
CA SER A 110 -32.09 -24.52 -28.72
C SER A 110 -31.60 -25.97 -28.85
N GLY A 111 -30.53 -26.32 -28.15
CA GLY A 111 -29.81 -27.59 -28.28
C GLY A 111 -28.67 -27.51 -29.29
N CYS A 112 -27.66 -28.36 -29.14
CA CYS A 112 -26.46 -28.29 -29.98
C CYS A 112 -26.63 -28.83 -31.40
N GLY A 113 -27.72 -29.54 -31.70
CA GLY A 113 -28.01 -30.01 -33.05
C GLY A 113 -28.53 -28.91 -34.00
N VAL A 114 -28.95 -27.77 -33.46
CA VAL A 114 -29.61 -26.70 -34.22
C VAL A 114 -28.68 -25.52 -34.39
N ASP A 115 -28.45 -25.08 -35.62
CA ASP A 115 -27.60 -23.93 -35.95
C ASP A 115 -28.26 -22.56 -35.61
N GLY A 116 -27.52 -21.47 -35.82
CA GLY A 116 -28.01 -20.11 -35.59
C GLY A 116 -29.17 -19.67 -36.51
N TYR A 117 -29.52 -20.47 -37.53
CA TYR A 117 -30.63 -20.25 -38.46
C TYR A 117 -31.79 -21.22 -38.25
N ASN A 118 -31.76 -21.97 -37.14
CA ASN A 118 -32.79 -22.94 -36.75
C ASN A 118 -32.89 -24.17 -37.68
N ASN A 119 -31.80 -24.51 -38.38
CA ASN A 119 -31.66 -25.75 -39.15
C ASN A 119 -30.95 -26.80 -38.30
N ASP A 120 -31.39 -28.06 -38.39
CA ASP A 120 -30.71 -29.18 -37.74
C ASP A 120 -29.52 -29.64 -38.60
N ASP A 121 -28.31 -29.29 -38.18
CA ASP A 121 -27.04 -29.65 -38.84
C ASP A 121 -26.26 -30.70 -38.03
N GLY A 122 -26.89 -31.31 -37.02
CA GLY A 122 -26.25 -32.27 -36.12
C GLY A 122 -25.11 -31.67 -35.28
N GLY A 123 -25.01 -30.34 -35.20
CA GLY A 123 -23.95 -29.63 -34.47
C GLY A 123 -22.66 -29.44 -35.26
N ALA A 124 -22.69 -29.65 -36.58
CA ALA A 124 -21.52 -29.49 -37.46
C ALA A 124 -20.94 -28.06 -37.40
N THR A 125 -21.79 -27.04 -37.37
CA THR A 125 -21.37 -25.63 -37.23
C THR A 125 -20.58 -25.39 -35.95
N TYR A 126 -20.98 -26.02 -34.84
CA TYR A 126 -20.32 -25.82 -33.54
C TYR A 126 -19.11 -26.72 -33.34
N ALA A 127 -19.06 -27.90 -34.00
CA ALA A 127 -17.93 -28.80 -33.98
C ALA A 127 -16.68 -28.20 -34.66
N ASP A 128 -16.85 -27.50 -35.78
CA ASP A 128 -15.77 -26.83 -36.51
C ASP A 128 -15.13 -25.72 -35.67
N ILE A 129 -15.96 -24.88 -35.03
CA ILE A 129 -15.49 -23.76 -34.17
C ILE A 129 -14.74 -24.26 -32.92
N THR A 130 -15.12 -25.44 -32.42
CA THR A 130 -14.56 -25.99 -31.19
C THR A 130 -13.41 -26.96 -31.44
N SER A 131 -12.99 -27.13 -32.71
CA SER A 131 -11.93 -28.07 -33.14
C SER A 131 -12.16 -29.48 -32.58
N SER A 132 -13.42 -29.90 -32.54
CA SER A 132 -13.80 -31.23 -32.12
C SER A 132 -13.71 -32.18 -33.31
N ASP A 133 -13.22 -33.41 -33.10
CA ASP A 133 -13.07 -34.41 -34.15
C ASP A 133 -14.41 -34.61 -34.86
N PRO A 134 -14.53 -34.43 -36.19
CA PRO A 134 -15.80 -34.53 -36.91
C PRO A 134 -16.46 -35.92 -36.79
N ASP A 135 -15.70 -36.93 -36.39
CA ASP A 135 -16.17 -38.30 -36.16
C ASP A 135 -16.61 -38.58 -34.69
N ASP A 136 -16.46 -37.64 -33.75
CA ASP A 136 -17.03 -37.77 -32.38
C ASP A 136 -18.48 -37.27 -32.39
N PRO A 137 -19.50 -38.15 -32.23
CA PRO A 137 -20.90 -37.75 -32.28
C PRO A 137 -21.26 -37.01 -30.98
N LEU A 138 -20.90 -35.73 -30.93
CA LEU A 138 -21.01 -34.87 -29.77
C LEU A 138 -22.48 -34.53 -29.47
N CYS A 139 -23.28 -34.26 -30.50
CA CYS A 139 -24.70 -33.90 -30.38
C CYS A 139 -25.66 -35.08 -30.50
N THR A 140 -25.39 -36.16 -29.75
CA THR A 140 -26.20 -37.39 -29.77
C THR A 140 -27.55 -37.26 -29.09
N ARG A 141 -27.68 -36.34 -28.13
CA ARG A 141 -28.92 -36.05 -27.39
C ARG A 141 -29.12 -34.55 -27.21
N SER A 142 -29.39 -33.86 -28.32
CA SER A 142 -29.78 -32.46 -28.34
C SER A 142 -31.19 -32.31 -27.75
N GLN A 143 -31.31 -31.65 -26.60
CA GLN A 143 -32.58 -31.27 -25.99
C GLN A 143 -32.49 -29.84 -25.47
N GLY A 144 -33.08 -28.91 -26.22
CA GLY A 144 -33.17 -27.51 -25.82
C GLY A 144 -34.00 -27.34 -24.56
N GLN A 145 -33.41 -26.75 -23.51
CA GLN A 145 -34.08 -26.49 -22.24
C GLN A 145 -34.18 -24.99 -21.99
N GLY A 146 -35.03 -24.30 -22.75
CA GLY A 146 -35.10 -22.83 -22.76
C GLY A 146 -35.26 -22.18 -21.39
N PHE A 147 -36.26 -22.61 -20.60
CA PHE A 147 -36.52 -22.02 -19.30
C PHE A 147 -35.39 -22.28 -18.28
N LEU A 148 -34.91 -23.53 -18.21
CA LEU A 148 -33.87 -23.90 -17.27
C LEU A 148 -32.51 -23.25 -17.62
N ALA A 149 -32.17 -23.22 -18.91
CA ALA A 149 -31.01 -22.50 -19.44
C ALA A 149 -31.06 -21.01 -19.07
N MET A 150 -32.21 -20.36 -19.29
CA MET A 150 -32.36 -18.95 -18.96
C MET A 150 -32.11 -18.69 -17.47
N LEU A 151 -32.70 -19.47 -16.56
CA LEU A 151 -32.48 -19.32 -15.12
C LEU A 151 -31.03 -19.58 -14.71
N TYR A 152 -30.42 -20.65 -15.22
CA TYR A 152 -29.05 -21.02 -14.90
C TYR A 152 -28.06 -19.93 -15.34
N PHE A 153 -28.10 -19.52 -16.61
CA PHE A 153 -27.14 -18.56 -17.16
C PHE A 153 -27.41 -17.13 -16.68
N PHE A 154 -28.67 -16.72 -16.55
CA PHE A 154 -28.98 -15.39 -16.03
C PHE A 154 -28.54 -15.24 -14.57
N SER A 155 -28.81 -16.24 -13.72
CA SER A 155 -28.34 -16.21 -12.34
C SER A 155 -26.81 -16.21 -12.26
N PHE A 156 -26.14 -17.02 -13.07
CA PHE A 156 -24.67 -17.04 -13.15
C PHE A 156 -24.11 -15.67 -13.52
N ILE A 157 -24.59 -15.08 -14.62
CA ILE A 157 -24.14 -13.76 -15.11
C ILE A 157 -24.37 -12.68 -14.06
N LEU A 158 -25.51 -12.72 -13.35
CA LEU A 158 -25.80 -11.76 -12.29
C LEU A 158 -24.82 -11.92 -11.12
N PHE A 159 -24.61 -13.13 -10.61
CA PHE A 159 -23.66 -13.37 -9.53
C PHE A 159 -22.21 -13.03 -9.93
N SER A 160 -21.78 -13.41 -11.13
CA SER A 160 -20.42 -13.10 -11.61
C SER A 160 -20.22 -11.60 -11.83
N ALA A 161 -21.22 -10.90 -12.36
CA ALA A 161 -21.17 -9.44 -12.54
C ALA A 161 -21.10 -8.71 -11.20
N LEU A 162 -21.89 -9.13 -10.19
CA LEU A 162 -21.81 -8.57 -8.84
C LEU A 162 -20.42 -8.76 -8.23
N VAL A 163 -19.81 -9.93 -8.42
CA VAL A 163 -18.43 -10.17 -7.94
C VAL A 163 -17.43 -9.30 -8.68
N LEU A 164 -17.50 -9.17 -10.01
CA LEU A 164 -16.59 -8.29 -10.77
C LEU A 164 -16.70 -6.82 -10.33
N VAL A 165 -17.91 -6.32 -10.14
CA VAL A 165 -18.12 -4.96 -9.61
C VAL A 165 -17.53 -4.84 -8.20
N SER A 166 -17.70 -5.85 -7.35
CA SER A 166 -17.14 -5.86 -5.99
C SER A 166 -15.61 -5.86 -5.98
N VAL A 167 -14.97 -6.58 -6.92
CA VAL A 167 -13.50 -6.53 -7.12
C VAL A 167 -13.07 -5.11 -7.48
N PHE A 168 -13.74 -4.50 -8.47
CA PHE A 168 -13.39 -3.18 -8.95
C PHE A 168 -13.53 -2.12 -7.85
N VAL A 169 -14.65 -2.14 -7.12
CA VAL A 169 -14.87 -1.28 -5.96
C VAL A 169 -13.80 -1.53 -4.89
N GLY A 170 -13.45 -2.78 -4.60
CA GLY A 170 -12.42 -3.11 -3.62
C GLY A 170 -11.04 -2.54 -3.98
N ILE A 171 -10.61 -2.67 -5.24
CA ILE A 171 -9.34 -2.13 -5.73
C ILE A 171 -9.33 -0.61 -5.63
N ILE A 172 -10.40 0.05 -6.08
CA ILE A 172 -10.51 1.52 -6.03
C ILE A 172 -10.51 2.01 -4.59
N VAL A 173 -11.32 1.41 -3.71
CA VAL A 173 -11.42 1.84 -2.32
C VAL A 173 -10.08 1.70 -1.61
N THR A 174 -9.36 0.60 -1.81
CA THR A 174 -8.03 0.41 -1.23
C THR A 174 -7.05 1.47 -1.75
N GLY A 175 -7.01 1.70 -3.06
CA GLY A 175 -6.15 2.72 -3.65
C GLY A 175 -6.49 4.14 -3.18
N MET A 176 -7.78 4.46 -3.01
CA MET A 176 -8.23 5.75 -2.47
C MET A 176 -7.90 5.89 -0.98
N GLN A 177 -8.03 4.83 -0.19
CA GLN A 177 -7.66 4.84 1.22
C GLN A 177 -6.15 5.08 1.39
N ASP A 178 -5.32 4.37 0.62
CA ASP A 178 -3.86 4.57 0.62
C ASP A 178 -3.47 5.98 0.17
N ALA A 179 -4.12 6.51 -0.87
CA ALA A 179 -3.88 7.87 -1.34
C ALA A 179 -4.32 8.93 -0.30
N THR A 180 -5.48 8.72 0.33
CA THR A 180 -6.03 9.63 1.34
C THR A 180 -5.14 9.67 2.58
N GLU A 181 -4.60 8.52 3.01
CA GLU A 181 -3.72 8.45 4.17
C GLU A 181 -2.39 9.20 3.91
N ARG A 182 -1.80 9.05 2.72
CA ARG A 182 -0.60 9.80 2.32
C ARG A 182 -0.84 11.31 2.37
N ILE A 183 -1.95 11.78 1.80
CA ILE A 183 -2.33 13.19 1.82
C ILE A 183 -2.55 13.68 3.26
N ARG A 184 -3.16 12.83 4.12
CA ARG A 184 -3.39 13.16 5.53
C ARG A 184 -2.09 13.34 6.29
N VAL A 185 -1.14 12.40 6.17
CA VAL A 185 0.17 12.46 6.81
C VAL A 185 0.93 13.72 6.38
N GLU A 186 0.97 14.02 5.08
CA GLU A 186 1.62 15.23 4.55
C GLU A 186 0.95 16.51 5.08
N THR A 187 -0.39 16.54 5.16
CA THR A 187 -1.13 17.68 5.69
C THR A 187 -0.84 17.90 7.17
N GLU A 188 -0.76 16.82 7.96
CA GLU A 188 -0.42 16.89 9.40
C GLU A 188 1.04 17.34 9.61
N ARG A 189 1.99 16.82 8.82
CA ARG A 189 3.38 17.30 8.77
C ARG A 189 3.44 18.80 8.50
N ARG A 190 2.78 19.27 7.44
CA ARG A 190 2.75 20.68 7.06
C ARG A 190 2.13 21.58 8.14
N LYS A 191 1.08 21.12 8.83
CA LYS A 191 0.48 21.85 9.96
C LYS A 191 1.47 22.02 11.11
N ARG A 192 2.21 20.97 11.49
CA ARG A 192 3.23 21.06 12.55
C ARG A 192 4.38 21.97 12.16
N THR A 193 4.88 21.88 10.93
CA THR A 193 5.91 22.79 10.41
C THR A 193 5.45 24.25 10.47
N ASN A 194 4.21 24.53 10.05
CA ASN A 194 3.64 25.88 10.12
C ASN A 194 3.46 26.39 11.57
N LEU A 195 3.11 25.51 12.52
CA LEU A 195 3.03 25.85 13.94
C LEU A 195 4.41 26.22 14.49
N THR A 196 5.43 25.41 14.22
CA THR A 196 6.82 25.67 14.63
C THR A 196 7.33 26.96 14.00
N LYS A 197 7.08 27.18 12.71
CA LYS A 197 7.43 28.42 12.01
C LYS A 197 6.82 29.65 12.68
N LYS A 198 5.53 29.61 13.01
CA LYS A 198 4.85 30.71 13.72
C LYS A 198 5.37 30.91 15.15
N TYR A 199 5.62 29.82 15.89
CA TYR A 199 6.03 29.88 17.30
C TYR A 199 7.44 30.45 17.48
N PHE A 200 8.38 30.10 16.59
CA PHE A 200 9.76 30.59 16.63
C PHE A 200 10.01 31.79 15.70
N ALA A 201 8.97 32.32 15.05
CA ALA A 201 9.08 33.41 14.08
C ALA A 201 10.14 33.15 12.99
N LEU A 202 10.16 31.93 12.46
CA LEU A 202 11.13 31.50 11.45
C LEU A 202 10.83 32.07 10.07
N THR A 203 11.90 32.39 9.34
CA THR A 203 11.85 32.72 7.91
C THR A 203 11.69 31.47 7.04
N ASP A 204 11.19 31.63 5.81
CA ASP A 204 11.10 30.52 4.84
C ASP A 204 12.48 29.97 4.45
N GLU A 205 13.52 30.81 4.48
CA GLU A 205 14.90 30.40 4.24
C GLU A 205 15.43 29.47 5.33
N GLU A 206 15.17 29.77 6.61
CA GLU A 206 15.57 28.91 7.74
C GLU A 206 14.87 27.56 7.71
N VAL A 207 13.57 27.52 7.38
CA VAL A 207 12.83 26.27 7.23
C VAL A 207 13.39 25.44 6.06
N THR A 208 13.71 26.09 4.94
CA THR A 208 14.30 25.42 3.78
C THR A 208 15.71 24.90 4.07
N ALA A 209 16.52 25.63 4.84
CA ALA A 209 17.83 25.17 5.28
C ALA A 209 17.73 23.96 6.21
N MET A 210 16.74 23.93 7.10
CA MET A 210 16.49 22.79 7.98
C MET A 210 16.01 21.56 7.19
N SER A 211 15.12 21.76 6.21
CA SER A 211 14.64 20.71 5.30
C SER A 211 15.79 20.09 4.50
N LYS A 212 16.74 20.91 4.03
CA LYS A 212 17.97 20.42 3.39
C LYS A 212 18.85 19.62 4.33
N MET A 213 19.02 20.04 5.59
CA MET A 213 19.74 19.25 6.58
C MET A 213 19.04 17.92 6.84
N PHE A 214 17.73 17.93 6.99
CA PHE A 214 16.91 16.73 7.15
C PHE A 214 17.16 15.75 6.00
N GLY A 215 17.11 16.21 4.75
CA GLY A 215 17.38 15.36 3.57
C GLY A 215 18.83 14.89 3.41
N VAL A 216 19.79 15.45 4.16
CA VAL A 216 21.18 14.92 4.23
C VAL A 216 21.31 13.86 5.32
N LEU A 217 20.49 13.96 6.37
CA LEU A 217 20.42 13.03 7.49
C LEU A 217 19.62 11.77 7.15
N ASP A 218 18.52 11.93 6.41
CA ASP A 218 17.68 10.88 5.83
C ASP A 218 18.43 10.23 4.65
N ALA A 219 19.12 9.12 4.93
CA ALA A 219 20.03 8.49 3.97
C ALA A 219 19.33 7.47 3.06
N ASP A 220 18.19 6.92 3.49
CA ASP A 220 17.41 5.93 2.74
C ASP A 220 16.21 6.54 1.99
N GLY A 221 15.85 7.78 2.31
CA GLY A 221 14.82 8.57 1.64
C GLY A 221 13.40 8.18 2.06
N ASP A 222 13.22 7.57 3.23
CA ASP A 222 11.93 7.16 3.75
C ASP A 222 11.14 8.31 4.43
N GLN A 223 11.73 9.51 4.49
CA GLN A 223 11.20 10.71 5.13
C GLN A 223 11.01 10.60 6.65
N GLU A 224 11.74 9.71 7.29
CA GLU A 224 11.82 9.51 8.73
C GLU A 224 13.31 9.42 9.12
N ILE A 225 13.71 10.01 10.26
CA ILE A 225 15.07 9.87 10.76
C ILE A 225 15.04 8.89 11.92
N VAL A 226 15.69 7.74 11.75
CA VAL A 226 15.86 6.77 12.84
C VAL A 226 17.02 7.21 13.75
N ILE A 227 16.94 6.94 15.06
CA ILE A 227 18.01 7.27 16.02
C ILE A 227 19.40 6.80 15.56
N SER A 228 19.49 5.63 14.91
CA SER A 228 20.75 5.09 14.39
C SER A 228 21.36 5.95 13.30
N GLU A 229 20.55 6.55 12.43
CA GLU A 229 21.02 7.43 11.36
C GLU A 229 21.51 8.76 11.94
N LEU A 230 20.78 9.28 12.92
CA LEU A 230 21.17 10.47 13.64
C LEU A 230 22.49 10.26 14.40
N HIS A 231 22.66 9.13 15.10
CA HIS A 231 23.93 8.77 15.75
C HIS A 231 25.08 8.72 14.74
N ARG A 232 24.87 8.07 13.60
CA ARG A 232 25.89 7.96 12.55
C ARG A 232 26.29 9.33 12.00
N ALA A 233 25.33 10.23 11.82
CA ALA A 233 25.60 11.59 11.39
C ALA A 233 26.37 12.40 12.46
N MET A 234 26.01 12.25 13.74
CA MET A 234 26.70 12.92 14.84
C MET A 234 28.14 12.42 15.04
N ASP A 235 28.36 11.11 14.91
CA ASP A 235 29.69 10.50 14.95
C ASP A 235 30.56 10.97 13.78
N GLY A 236 29.97 11.08 12.58
CA GLY A 236 30.65 11.61 11.39
C GLY A 236 31.05 13.09 11.52
N LEU A 237 30.28 13.88 12.28
CA LEU A 237 30.53 15.30 12.54
C LEU A 237 31.39 15.56 13.79
N GLN A 238 31.85 14.51 14.49
CA GLN A 238 32.58 14.60 15.76
C GLN A 238 31.86 15.44 16.84
N VAL A 239 30.53 15.46 16.83
CA VAL A 239 29.74 16.18 17.83
C VAL A 239 29.65 15.34 19.09
N ARG A 240 30.20 15.84 20.20
CA ARG A 240 30.03 15.23 21.52
C ARG A 240 28.55 15.25 21.88
N HIS A 241 27.94 14.07 21.98
CA HIS A 241 26.56 13.91 22.39
C HIS A 241 26.48 13.16 23.72
N MET A 242 25.48 13.51 24.54
CA MET A 242 25.16 12.77 25.75
C MET A 242 24.11 11.71 25.39
N PRO A 243 24.47 10.41 25.28
CA PRO A 243 23.58 9.39 24.72
C PRO A 243 22.25 9.26 25.47
N GLY A 244 22.25 9.47 26.79
CA GLY A 244 21.04 9.45 27.61
C GLY A 244 20.11 10.66 27.41
N PHE A 245 20.61 11.79 26.93
CA PHE A 245 19.78 12.96 26.61
C PHE A 245 19.12 12.80 25.25
N LEU A 246 19.87 12.35 24.23
CA LEU A 246 19.38 12.25 22.86
C LEU A 246 18.21 11.26 22.75
N HIS A 247 18.33 10.09 23.38
CA HIS A 247 17.23 9.12 23.47
C HIS A 247 15.98 9.70 24.13
N LYS A 248 16.14 10.41 25.26
CA LYS A 248 15.00 11.02 25.96
C LYS A 248 14.38 12.17 25.18
N ALA A 249 15.20 12.97 24.51
CA ALA A 249 14.73 14.07 23.68
C ALA A 249 13.91 13.52 22.51
N ILE A 250 14.41 12.51 21.79
CA ILE A 250 13.70 11.90 20.66
C ILE A 250 12.42 11.21 21.12
N ALA A 251 12.44 10.49 22.25
CA ALA A 251 11.24 9.84 22.81
C ALA A 251 10.12 10.82 23.20
N VAL A 252 10.43 12.11 23.41
CA VAL A 252 9.40 13.13 23.62
C VAL A 252 8.71 13.51 22.31
N PHE A 253 9.44 13.50 21.20
CA PHE A 253 8.93 13.89 19.88
C PHE A 253 8.38 12.71 19.09
N SER A 254 8.86 11.49 19.28
CA SER A 254 8.33 10.33 18.58
C SER A 254 6.93 9.94 19.07
N GLU A 255 6.17 9.21 18.26
CA GLU A 255 4.92 8.60 18.71
C GLU A 255 5.20 7.41 19.64
N GLU A 256 4.31 7.15 20.61
CA GLU A 256 4.51 6.11 21.62
C GLU A 256 4.89 4.76 20.97
N GLY A 257 6.14 4.34 21.15
CA GLY A 257 6.67 3.06 20.66
C GLY A 257 7.40 3.09 19.32
N LYS A 258 7.55 4.27 18.69
CA LYS A 258 8.41 4.45 17.52
C LYS A 258 9.62 5.31 17.88
N ASP A 259 10.79 4.97 17.35
CA ASP A 259 12.06 5.69 17.55
C ASP A 259 12.46 6.42 16.26
N ASP A 260 11.46 6.98 15.56
CA ASP A 260 11.56 7.71 14.31
C ASP A 260 11.21 9.20 14.51
N LEU A 261 11.77 10.05 13.65
CA LEU A 261 11.55 11.49 13.68
C LEU A 261 11.25 12.00 12.28
N ASP A 262 10.03 12.45 12.04
CA ASP A 262 9.70 13.11 10.78
C ASP A 262 10.25 14.55 10.70
N GLU A 263 10.24 15.12 9.49
CA GLU A 263 10.81 16.45 9.22
C GLU A 263 10.27 17.57 10.12
N ALA A 264 8.96 17.54 10.41
CA ALA A 264 8.33 18.56 11.24
C ALA A 264 8.76 18.44 12.71
N ASP A 265 8.96 17.22 13.18
CA ASP A 265 9.42 16.93 14.54
C ASP A 265 10.92 17.23 14.69
N PHE A 266 11.72 16.97 13.66
CA PHE A 266 13.13 17.38 13.57
C PHE A 266 13.29 18.90 13.65
N LEU A 267 12.51 19.65 12.85
CA LEU A 267 12.52 21.12 12.90
C LEU A 267 12.22 21.63 14.32
N LEU A 268 11.21 21.07 14.98
CA LEU A 268 10.85 21.47 16.35
C LEU A 268 11.96 21.16 17.35
N LEU A 269 12.54 19.96 17.28
CA LEU A 269 13.64 19.54 18.15
C LEU A 269 14.85 20.47 18.02
N VAL A 270 15.31 20.73 16.79
CA VAL A 270 16.49 21.58 16.54
C VAL A 270 16.25 23.00 17.04
N MET A 271 15.05 23.55 16.82
CA MET A 271 14.71 24.89 17.29
C MET A 271 14.64 25.00 18.82
N LEU A 272 14.18 23.94 19.48
CA LEU A 272 14.19 23.88 20.95
C LEU A 272 15.61 23.80 21.50
N CYS A 273 16.47 22.96 20.91
CA CYS A 273 17.88 22.88 21.28
C CYS A 273 18.61 24.21 21.05
N LYS A 274 18.39 24.87 19.92
CA LYS A 274 18.97 26.19 19.62
C LYS A 274 18.56 27.24 20.65
N ARG A 275 17.26 27.30 20.99
CA ARG A 275 16.74 28.26 21.97
C ARG A 275 17.21 27.95 23.40
N ALA A 276 17.31 26.69 23.78
CA ALA A 276 17.86 26.29 25.07
C ALA A 276 19.32 26.73 25.22
N MET A 277 20.14 26.52 24.19
CA MET A 277 21.54 26.96 24.16
C MET A 277 21.70 28.48 24.21
N GLU A 278 20.85 29.24 23.51
CA GLU A 278 20.86 30.70 23.58
C GLU A 278 20.55 31.24 24.99
N VAL A 279 19.65 30.57 25.72
CA VAL A 279 19.32 30.92 27.10
C VAL A 279 20.50 30.63 28.04
N GLU A 280 21.19 29.51 27.88
CA GLU A 280 22.39 29.21 28.66
C GLU A 280 23.52 30.20 28.39
N LEU A 281 23.74 30.60 27.14
CA LEU A 281 24.76 31.58 26.78
C LEU A 281 24.45 32.97 27.34
N LYS A 282 23.18 33.41 27.31
CA LYS A 282 22.76 34.68 27.90
C LYS A 282 22.78 34.66 29.43
N GLY A 283 22.36 33.55 30.04
CA GLY A 283 22.50 33.33 31.48
C GLY A 283 23.96 33.34 31.92
N GLY A 284 24.84 32.67 31.18
CA GLY A 284 26.29 32.68 31.42
C GLY A 284 26.95 34.05 31.29
N ALA A 285 26.46 34.90 30.36
CA ALA A 285 26.98 36.26 30.16
C ALA A 285 26.58 37.24 31.28
N GLU A 286 25.43 37.06 31.93
CA GLU A 286 25.06 37.81 33.15
C GLU A 286 25.68 37.20 34.42
N LEU A 287 26.05 35.90 34.41
CA LEU A 287 26.65 35.21 35.56
C LEU A 287 28.15 35.47 35.79
N THR A 288 28.90 36.01 34.82
CA THR A 288 30.32 36.35 35.03
C THR A 288 30.56 37.58 35.91
N GLN A 289 29.51 38.33 36.28
CA GLN A 289 29.63 39.52 37.13
C GLN A 289 29.13 39.35 38.57
N ARG A 290 28.45 38.25 38.90
CA ARG A 290 28.01 37.96 40.28
C ARG A 290 27.99 36.46 40.55
N LEU A 291 29.09 35.93 41.10
CA LEU A 291 29.06 34.77 41.98
C LEU A 291 29.11 35.30 43.43
N PRO A 292 28.27 34.78 44.34
CA PRO A 292 28.51 33.43 44.83
C PRO A 292 27.27 32.54 45.04
N SER A 293 27.55 31.24 44.97
CA SER A 293 26.99 30.09 45.69
C SER A 293 25.49 30.04 46.01
N HIS A 294 24.88 28.93 45.58
CA HIS A 294 23.51 28.50 45.83
C HIS A 294 22.46 29.35 45.15
N ASN A 295 21.65 28.74 44.28
CA ASN A 295 20.20 28.66 44.48
C ASN A 295 19.46 28.07 43.27
N SER A 296 18.80 26.93 43.50
CA SER A 296 17.66 26.38 42.76
C SER A 296 16.46 27.35 42.63
N PHE A 297 16.56 28.55 43.19
CA PHE A 297 15.53 29.58 43.26
C PHE A 297 15.44 30.47 42.01
N GLN A 298 16.47 30.48 41.13
CA GLN A 298 16.44 31.30 39.91
C GLN A 298 15.71 30.62 38.74
N ILE A 299 15.63 29.29 38.72
CA ILE A 299 14.90 28.54 37.67
C ILE A 299 13.39 28.75 37.79
N ALA A 300 12.85 28.90 39.00
CA ALA A 300 11.43 29.21 39.21
C ALA A 300 11.05 30.63 38.72
N ALA A 301 11.98 31.59 38.80
CA ALA A 301 11.80 32.94 38.24
C ALA A 301 11.89 32.93 36.70
N LEU A 302 12.78 32.10 36.14
CA LEU A 302 12.91 31.83 34.70
C LEU A 302 11.69 31.09 34.11
N MET A 303 11.10 30.15 34.86
CA MET A 303 9.83 29.50 34.49
C MET A 303 8.66 30.48 34.46
N LYS A 304 8.70 31.53 35.30
CA LYS A 304 7.68 32.59 35.33
C LYS A 304 7.86 33.59 34.19
N SER A 305 9.08 33.88 33.73
CA SER A 305 9.29 34.73 32.54
C SER A 305 8.92 34.00 31.25
N MET A 306 9.20 32.69 31.14
CA MET A 306 8.69 31.85 30.05
C MET A 306 7.14 31.76 30.02
N GLY A 307 6.49 31.90 31.19
CA GLY A 307 5.04 32.03 31.30
C GLY A 307 4.49 33.43 30.99
N SER A 308 5.32 34.48 31.10
CA SER A 308 4.94 35.88 30.83
C SER A 308 4.96 36.21 29.33
N ASP A 309 5.88 35.60 28.57
CA ASP A 309 5.87 35.66 27.09
C ASP A 309 4.68 34.91 26.47
N ARG A 310 3.94 34.14 27.29
CA ARG A 310 2.72 33.44 26.91
C ARG A 310 1.52 34.39 26.71
N GLU A 311 1.58 35.61 27.23
CA GLU A 311 0.52 36.62 27.08
C GLU A 311 0.71 37.53 25.86
N THR A 312 1.95 37.80 25.44
CA THR A 312 2.24 38.63 24.26
C THR A 312 1.97 37.91 22.93
N ALA A 313 1.98 36.57 22.92
CA ALA A 313 1.63 35.75 21.75
C ALA A 313 0.12 35.58 21.51
N LYS A 314 -0.76 36.07 22.40
CA LYS A 314 -2.23 35.96 22.24
C LYS A 314 -2.87 37.01 21.32
N SER A 315 -2.10 37.93 20.74
CA SER A 315 -2.65 39.03 19.94
C SER A 315 -2.81 38.77 18.42
N GLY A 316 -2.55 37.55 17.95
CA GLY A 316 -2.72 37.17 16.53
C GLY A 316 -3.87 36.20 16.30
N LYS A 317 -5.12 36.67 16.33
CA LYS A 317 -6.30 35.86 15.95
C LYS A 317 -6.21 35.48 14.47
N GLY A 318 -6.09 34.19 14.19
CA GLY A 318 -6.11 33.63 12.84
C GLY A 318 -6.26 32.11 12.85
N ASP A 319 -7.52 31.70 12.75
CA ASP A 319 -8.07 30.37 12.41
C ASP A 319 -7.55 29.14 13.17
N PHE A 320 -8.35 28.72 14.16
CA PHE A 320 -8.01 27.72 15.16
C PHE A 320 -8.59 26.35 14.79
N SER A 321 -8.18 25.81 13.65
CA SER A 321 -8.43 24.41 13.31
C SER A 321 -7.27 23.54 13.80
N SER A 322 -7.49 22.94 14.99
CA SER A 322 -6.88 21.71 15.53
C SER A 322 -6.40 21.89 16.97
N SER A 323 -7.38 21.90 17.91
CA SER A 323 -7.14 21.82 19.35
C SER A 323 -6.22 20.63 19.71
N ARG A 324 -6.34 19.50 19.00
CA ARG A 324 -5.55 18.30 19.24
C ARG A 324 -4.06 18.44 18.88
N SER A 325 -3.73 19.08 17.76
CA SER A 325 -2.31 19.27 17.37
C SER A 325 -1.62 20.31 18.25
N MET A 326 -2.34 21.33 18.71
CA MET A 326 -1.80 22.30 19.65
C MET A 326 -1.55 21.69 21.04
N ILE A 327 -2.47 20.85 21.54
CA ILE A 327 -2.27 20.10 22.79
C ILE A 327 -1.05 19.16 22.68
N LYS A 328 -0.91 18.43 21.55
CA LYS A 328 0.26 17.55 21.32
C LYS A 328 1.56 18.37 21.27
N PHE A 329 1.54 19.53 20.63
CA PHE A 329 2.66 20.47 20.59
C PHE A 329 3.05 20.99 22.00
N GLU A 330 2.08 21.44 22.81
CA GLU A 330 2.34 21.88 24.19
C GLU A 330 2.86 20.74 25.09
N LYS A 331 2.36 19.52 24.91
CA LYS A 331 2.84 18.33 25.64
C LYS A 331 4.31 18.03 25.29
N ARG A 332 4.68 18.14 24.01
CA ARG A 332 6.07 17.96 23.55
C ARG A 332 7.01 19.05 24.09
N LEU A 333 6.56 20.31 24.11
CA LEU A 333 7.31 21.42 24.72
C LEU A 333 7.58 21.17 26.22
N THR A 334 6.53 20.81 26.97
CA THR A 334 6.66 20.57 28.41
C THR A 334 7.51 19.33 28.71
N GLY A 335 7.39 18.26 27.92
CA GLY A 335 8.23 17.06 28.03
C GLY A 335 9.71 17.33 27.75
N PHE A 336 10.02 18.14 26.74
CA PHE A 336 11.40 18.53 26.42
C PHE A 336 11.99 19.38 27.56
N MET A 337 11.24 20.36 28.07
CA MET A 337 11.69 21.19 29.20
C MET A 337 11.98 20.37 30.46
N GLY A 338 11.18 19.34 30.76
CA GLY A 338 11.45 18.42 31.88
C GLY A 338 12.72 17.59 31.68
N THR A 339 12.93 17.09 30.45
CA THR A 339 14.15 16.35 30.09
C THR A 339 15.39 17.23 30.22
N TRP A 340 15.30 18.49 29.75
CA TRP A 340 16.37 19.48 29.84
C TRP A 340 16.72 19.85 31.29
N SER A 341 15.71 20.09 32.13
CA SER A 341 15.93 20.38 33.55
C SER A 341 16.65 19.25 34.29
N SER A 342 16.47 18.00 33.86
CA SER A 342 17.14 16.83 34.45
C SER A 342 18.61 16.72 34.06
N VAL A 343 19.02 17.33 32.94
CA VAL A 343 20.42 17.41 32.51
C VAL A 343 21.17 18.51 33.28
N LEU A 344 20.52 19.65 33.52
CA LEU A 344 21.09 20.78 34.27
C LEU A 344 21.27 20.51 35.78
N THR A 345 20.68 19.44 36.32
CA THR A 345 20.79 19.04 37.74
C THR A 345 21.83 17.94 38.00
N ILE A 346 22.52 17.48 36.95
CA ILE A 346 23.70 16.60 37.00
C ILE A 346 24.93 17.48 36.79
#